data_AF-A0A2D3WN02-F1
#
_entry.id   AF-A0A2D3WN02-F1
#
_cell.length_a   1.000
_cell.length_b   1.000
_cell.length_c   1.000
_cell.angle_alpha   90.00
_cell.angle_beta   90.00
_cell.angle_gamma   90.00
#
_symmetry.space_group_name_H-M   'P 1'
#
loop_
_entity.id
_entity.type
_entity.pdbx_description
1 polymer ?
#
loop_
_entity_poly.entity_id
_entity_poly.type
_entity_poly.pdbx_seq_one_letter_code
_entity_poly.pdbx_strand_id
1 'polypeptide(L)'
;GVFDSMMVQNLGDFFAKIRIEGNYRFVAQERYLVAQGYEPIETVNDQLILHYETKRQNMDEHGRVDYAKRGYVMSAVKDELLIEYIKPRKGESGRNCRGEFILPKEPIIKFEPTFTTGEKITVIDTPKSIEYRAGAGGYVTFEGGVYNINTEVEVTEISFKTTGSIDTQLDADVSINVKEKDSMKDAIGQGMEVTVNSINIEGNVGPNAKVTAKKATVDGQVHQSAIIRADELTINVHKGTAYGKEVHITRLEHGIVEADKVTITQATGGKIRAREIVIEVLGSHVKMAASHRIEIRKIVGGENQLIIDPMINESDANLHERSDQMAQVKSSIRDIKKELDGYEQTWVENTPAMEDLKRKLTHYKANGIKMPIAFVQKYQQYQLFREKLEALRNELKSKEDQYAWLAEKHTALQAGIFEARIINHDRWHNHNEIIFKLIDPLIDVFYIPSDNSEERVLGLHQDEDGAFSIKVMSQ
;
A
#
# COMPACT_ATOMS: atom_id res chain seq x y z
N GLY A 1 -59.81 7.09 -25.52
CA GLY A 1 -58.65 6.28 -25.08
C GLY A 1 -57.53 6.55 -26.05
N VAL A 2 -56.30 6.73 -25.56
CA VAL A 2 -55.17 7.31 -26.32
C VAL A 2 -54.62 6.42 -27.45
N PHE A 3 -55.19 5.23 -27.71
CA PHE A 3 -54.63 4.27 -28.67
C PHE A 3 -55.60 3.68 -29.70
N ASP A 4 -56.73 4.36 -29.96
CA ASP A 4 -57.70 3.94 -30.98
C ASP A 4 -57.05 3.81 -32.38
N SER A 5 -56.09 4.69 -32.70
CA SER A 5 -55.35 4.67 -33.96
C SER A 5 -54.49 3.42 -34.17
N MET A 6 -53.79 2.94 -33.13
CA MET A 6 -52.97 1.71 -33.22
C MET A 6 -53.83 0.45 -33.25
N MET A 7 -54.93 0.42 -32.49
CA MET A 7 -55.88 -0.70 -32.53
C MET A 7 -56.55 -0.83 -33.89
N VAL A 8 -57.01 0.28 -34.47
CA VAL A 8 -57.64 0.31 -35.80
C VAL A 8 -56.66 -0.14 -36.88
N GLN A 9 -55.39 0.28 -36.80
CA GLN A 9 -54.37 -0.16 -37.75
C GLN A 9 -54.06 -1.66 -37.61
N ASN A 10 -53.82 -2.14 -36.39
CA ASN A 10 -53.54 -3.55 -36.13
C ASN A 10 -54.72 -4.47 -36.54
N LEU A 11 -55.96 -4.04 -36.27
CA LEU A 11 -57.16 -4.74 -36.73
C LEU A 11 -57.36 -4.63 -38.24
N GLY A 12 -57.05 -3.48 -38.84
CA GLY A 12 -57.11 -3.27 -40.27
C GLY A 12 -56.20 -4.23 -41.04
N ASP A 13 -54.94 -4.37 -40.59
CA ASP A 13 -53.97 -5.30 -41.16
C ASP A 13 -54.43 -6.76 -40.98
N PHE A 14 -55.00 -7.08 -39.81
CA PHE A 14 -55.57 -8.41 -39.55
C PHE A 14 -56.77 -8.73 -40.46
N PHE A 15 -57.72 -7.81 -40.59
CA PHE A 15 -58.88 -7.96 -41.46
C PHE A 15 -58.51 -7.97 -42.94
N ALA A 16 -57.46 -7.25 -43.34
CA ALA A 16 -56.93 -7.29 -44.71
C ALA A 16 -56.39 -8.69 -45.05
N LYS A 17 -55.64 -9.32 -44.13
CA LYS A 17 -55.17 -10.71 -44.29
C LYS A 17 -56.34 -11.69 -44.45
N ILE A 18 -57.38 -11.56 -43.62
CA ILE A 18 -58.60 -12.38 -43.73
C ILE A 18 -59.32 -12.16 -45.07
N ARG A 19 -59.42 -10.90 -45.55
CA ARG A 19 -60.09 -10.59 -46.82
C ARG A 19 -59.37 -11.17 -48.03
N ILE A 20 -58.04 -11.26 -47.99
CA ILE A 20 -57.24 -11.80 -49.11
C ILE A 20 -57.30 -13.34 -49.10
N GLU A 21 -57.17 -13.97 -47.95
CA GLU A 21 -57.02 -15.44 -47.86
C GLU A 21 -58.35 -16.18 -47.64
N GLY A 22 -59.44 -15.48 -47.32
CA GLY A 22 -60.77 -16.05 -47.06
C GLY A 22 -60.89 -16.86 -45.76
N ASN A 23 -59.78 -17.40 -45.25
CA ASN A 23 -59.64 -18.11 -43.97
C ASN A 23 -58.24 -17.83 -43.41
N TYR A 24 -58.17 -17.29 -42.19
CA TYR A 24 -56.91 -17.04 -41.49
C TYR A 24 -56.80 -17.93 -40.26
N ARG A 25 -55.77 -18.79 -40.20
CA ARG A 25 -55.55 -19.74 -39.10
C ARG A 25 -54.29 -19.35 -38.34
N PHE A 26 -54.44 -18.96 -37.07
CA PHE A 26 -53.30 -18.60 -36.22
C PHE A 26 -52.38 -19.80 -36.01
N VAL A 27 -51.12 -19.67 -36.41
CA VAL A 27 -50.10 -20.72 -36.28
C VAL A 27 -49.44 -20.71 -34.89
N ALA A 28 -49.48 -19.56 -34.20
CA ALA A 28 -49.01 -19.38 -32.82
C ALA A 28 -49.91 -18.41 -32.05
N GLN A 29 -49.79 -18.37 -30.72
CA GLN A 29 -50.55 -17.43 -29.90
C GLN A 29 -50.02 -16.00 -30.09
N GLU A 30 -50.80 -15.18 -30.79
CA GLU A 30 -50.49 -13.75 -30.99
C GLU A 30 -51.21 -12.89 -29.95
N ARG A 31 -50.55 -11.84 -29.46
CA ARG A 31 -51.13 -10.85 -28.53
C ARG A 31 -51.08 -9.47 -29.16
N TYR A 32 -52.24 -8.83 -29.20
CA TYR A 32 -52.39 -7.48 -29.73
C TYR A 32 -52.70 -6.53 -28.57
N LEU A 33 -51.99 -5.40 -28.48
CA LEU A 33 -52.30 -4.37 -27.49
C LEU A 33 -53.60 -3.66 -27.91
N VAL A 34 -54.70 -4.02 -27.24
CA VAL A 34 -56.04 -3.46 -27.54
C VAL A 34 -56.31 -2.19 -26.73
N ALA A 35 -55.81 -2.12 -25.51
CA ALA A 35 -55.86 -0.95 -24.64
C ALA A 35 -54.77 -1.03 -23.58
N GLN A 36 -54.25 0.13 -23.16
CA GLN A 36 -53.30 0.26 -22.06
C GLN A 36 -53.83 1.29 -21.08
N GLY A 37 -53.82 0.93 -19.78
CA GLY A 37 -54.10 1.88 -18.71
C GLY A 37 -52.92 2.83 -18.49
N TYR A 38 -53.18 3.95 -17.83
CA TYR A 38 -52.11 4.74 -17.23
C TYR A 38 -51.79 4.13 -15.87
N GLU A 39 -50.61 3.54 -15.71
CA GLU A 39 -50.23 2.94 -14.43
C GLU A 39 -50.05 4.04 -13.37
N PRO A 40 -50.61 3.85 -12.16
CA PRO A 40 -50.38 4.80 -11.07
C PRO A 40 -48.91 4.78 -10.67
N ILE A 41 -48.37 5.93 -10.28
CA ILE A 41 -47.10 5.96 -9.54
C ILE A 41 -47.43 5.60 -8.10
N GLU A 42 -46.75 4.60 -7.55
CA GLU A 42 -47.03 4.15 -6.18
C GLU A 42 -46.66 5.22 -5.15
N THR A 43 -47.45 5.24 -4.08
CA THR A 43 -47.17 6.08 -2.91
C THR A 43 -45.96 5.54 -2.16
N VAL A 44 -45.06 6.45 -1.79
CA VAL A 44 -43.89 6.15 -0.95
C VAL A 44 -44.21 6.56 0.49
N ASN A 45 -44.17 5.60 1.40
CA ASN A 45 -44.28 5.86 2.85
C ASN A 45 -42.99 6.51 3.37
N ASP A 46 -43.07 7.12 4.54
CA ASP A 46 -41.85 7.61 5.17
C ASP A 46 -40.95 6.47 5.68
N GLN A 47 -39.65 6.74 5.73
CA GLN A 47 -38.68 5.76 6.20
C GLN A 47 -37.48 6.49 6.81
N LEU A 48 -37.03 6.03 7.97
CA LEU A 48 -35.78 6.47 8.58
C LEU A 48 -34.74 5.36 8.46
N ILE A 49 -33.61 5.67 7.83
CA ILE A 49 -32.50 4.75 7.60
C ILE A 49 -31.29 5.24 8.39
N LEU A 50 -30.81 4.42 9.32
CA LEU A 50 -29.61 4.68 10.10
C LEU A 50 -28.42 3.99 9.41
N HIS A 51 -27.81 4.69 8.46
CA HIS A 51 -26.70 4.16 7.67
C HIS A 51 -25.50 3.77 8.55
N TYR A 52 -25.21 4.53 9.61
CA TYR A 52 -24.10 4.21 10.53
C TYR A 52 -24.31 2.89 11.31
N GLU A 53 -25.54 2.42 11.51
CA GLU A 53 -25.82 1.16 12.21
C GLU A 53 -25.50 -0.08 11.36
N THR A 54 -25.36 0.07 10.04
CA THR A 54 -24.94 -1.05 9.18
C THR A 54 -23.54 -1.54 9.51
N LYS A 55 -22.69 -0.68 10.09
CA LYS A 55 -21.35 -1.04 10.63
C LYS A 55 -21.40 -1.97 11.86
N ARG A 56 -22.58 -2.19 12.43
CA ARG A 56 -22.84 -3.10 13.56
C ARG A 56 -23.08 -4.55 13.12
N GLN A 57 -23.12 -4.82 11.81
CA GLN A 57 -23.36 -6.17 11.29
C GLN A 57 -22.12 -7.04 11.50
N ASN A 58 -22.18 -7.86 12.54
CA ASN A 58 -21.11 -8.77 12.97
C ASN A 58 -21.11 -10.09 12.18
N MET A 59 -21.39 -10.10 10.89
CA MET A 59 -21.39 -11.35 10.10
C MET A 59 -20.11 -11.45 9.28
N ASP A 60 -19.37 -12.55 9.42
CA ASP A 60 -18.28 -12.88 8.51
C ASP A 60 -18.81 -13.16 7.09
N GLU A 61 -17.91 -13.28 6.09
CA GLU A 61 -18.27 -13.62 4.70
C GLU A 61 -19.04 -14.95 4.56
N HIS A 62 -19.15 -15.73 5.63
CA HIS A 62 -19.85 -17.01 5.73
C HIS A 62 -21.11 -16.94 6.62
N GLY A 63 -21.54 -15.75 7.04
CA GLY A 63 -22.74 -15.52 7.83
C GLY A 63 -22.66 -15.95 9.31
N ARG A 64 -21.45 -16.19 9.84
CA ARG A 64 -21.21 -16.48 11.26
C ARG A 64 -21.02 -15.18 12.03
N VAL A 65 -21.57 -15.15 13.25
CA VAL A 65 -21.48 -13.98 14.12
C VAL A 65 -20.08 -13.88 14.72
N ASP A 66 -19.34 -12.81 14.40
CA ASP A 66 -18.06 -12.48 15.01
C ASP A 66 -18.29 -11.80 16.37
N TYR A 67 -18.23 -12.59 17.45
CA TYR A 67 -18.43 -12.10 18.82
C TYR A 67 -17.30 -11.18 19.31
N ALA A 68 -16.17 -11.09 18.60
CA ALA A 68 -15.07 -10.20 18.96
C ALA A 68 -15.34 -8.76 18.52
N LYS A 69 -16.09 -8.53 17.43
CA LYS A 69 -16.49 -7.21 16.97
C LYS A 69 -17.87 -6.88 17.51
N ARG A 70 -17.96 -6.00 18.51
CA ARG A 70 -19.25 -5.64 19.14
C ARG A 70 -19.88 -4.36 18.59
N GLY A 71 -19.17 -3.65 17.71
CA GLY A 71 -19.58 -2.32 17.25
C GLY A 71 -19.66 -1.34 18.43
N TYR A 72 -18.66 -1.34 19.31
CA TYR A 72 -18.61 -0.45 20.48
C TYR A 72 -18.52 1.03 20.07
N VAL A 73 -17.76 1.33 19.02
CA VAL A 73 -17.61 2.68 18.45
C VAL A 73 -18.11 2.68 17.01
N MET A 74 -19.11 3.51 16.70
CA MET A 74 -19.62 3.70 15.34
C MET A 74 -18.93 4.89 14.69
N SER A 75 -17.82 4.64 14.01
CA SER A 75 -17.05 5.71 13.39
C SER A 75 -17.78 6.33 12.20
N ALA A 76 -17.45 7.60 11.94
CA ALA A 76 -17.94 8.39 10.83
C ALA A 76 -16.77 9.18 10.23
N VAL A 77 -16.67 9.20 8.90
CA VAL A 77 -15.73 10.07 8.18
C VAL A 77 -16.45 11.34 7.74
N LYS A 78 -15.71 12.44 7.55
CA LYS A 78 -16.27 13.68 7.03
C LYS A 78 -17.10 13.44 5.74
N ASP A 79 -18.25 14.11 5.65
CA ASP A 79 -19.25 14.05 4.59
C ASP A 79 -19.99 12.69 4.42
N GLU A 80 -19.71 11.73 5.30
CA GLU A 80 -20.41 10.43 5.35
C GLU A 80 -21.89 10.61 5.69
N LEU A 81 -22.77 9.89 4.97
CA LEU A 81 -24.20 9.87 5.24
C LEU A 81 -24.49 9.00 6.47
N LEU A 82 -24.95 9.62 7.55
CA LEU A 82 -25.21 8.95 8.83
C LEU A 82 -26.65 8.47 8.92
N ILE A 83 -27.59 9.38 8.64
CA ILE A 83 -29.02 9.13 8.74
C ILE A 83 -29.69 9.70 7.50
N GLU A 84 -30.68 8.98 6.99
CA GLU A 84 -31.52 9.42 5.88
C GLU A 84 -32.98 9.26 6.26
N TYR A 85 -33.74 10.35 6.19
CA TYR A 85 -35.18 10.32 6.31
C TYR A 85 -35.80 10.49 4.92
N ILE A 86 -36.45 9.46 4.39
CA ILE A 86 -37.21 9.51 3.15
C ILE A 86 -38.58 10.12 3.45
N LYS A 87 -38.90 11.24 2.80
CA LYS A 87 -40.17 11.94 3.00
C LYS A 87 -41.33 11.18 2.34
N PRO A 88 -42.51 11.17 2.97
CA PRO A 88 -43.70 10.58 2.40
C PRO A 88 -44.08 11.30 1.10
N ARG A 89 -44.34 10.53 0.03
CA ARG A 89 -44.77 11.08 -1.27
C ARG A 89 -46.01 10.38 -1.74
N LYS A 90 -47.08 11.15 -1.89
CA LYS A 90 -48.32 10.66 -2.49
C LYS A 90 -48.05 10.28 -3.94
N GLY A 91 -48.50 9.09 -4.31
CA GLY A 91 -48.42 8.60 -5.68
C GLY A 91 -49.24 9.44 -6.65
N GLU A 92 -49.11 9.14 -7.93
CA GLU A 92 -49.92 9.74 -8.99
C GLU A 92 -51.08 8.81 -9.37
N SER A 93 -52.21 9.40 -9.74
CA SER A 93 -53.40 8.62 -10.06
C SER A 93 -53.25 7.91 -11.40
N GLY A 94 -53.55 6.62 -11.39
CA GLY A 94 -53.64 5.81 -12.60
C GLY A 94 -55.04 5.80 -13.18
N ARG A 95 -55.18 5.18 -14.36
CA ARG A 95 -56.47 4.82 -14.95
C ARG A 95 -56.37 3.43 -15.55
N ASN A 96 -57.27 2.53 -15.19
CA ASN A 96 -57.32 1.22 -15.82
C ASN A 96 -57.91 1.29 -17.24
N CYS A 97 -57.86 0.18 -17.98
CA CYS A 97 -58.39 0.12 -19.36
C CYS A 97 -59.91 0.34 -19.47
N ARG A 98 -60.65 0.37 -18.35
CA ARG A 98 -62.09 0.71 -18.30
C ARG A 98 -62.34 2.20 -18.04
N GLY A 99 -61.28 3.00 -17.88
CA GLY A 99 -61.37 4.42 -17.54
C GLY A 99 -61.65 4.70 -16.07
N GLU A 100 -61.65 3.67 -15.21
CA GLU A 100 -61.82 3.84 -13.77
C GLU A 100 -60.53 4.41 -13.17
N PHE A 101 -60.69 5.42 -12.31
CA PHE A 101 -59.57 6.04 -11.62
C PHE A 101 -58.97 5.09 -10.59
N ILE A 102 -57.65 4.93 -10.65
CA ILE A 102 -56.89 4.23 -9.63
C ILE A 102 -56.29 5.30 -8.72
N LEU A 103 -56.95 5.51 -7.57
CA LEU A 103 -56.48 6.45 -6.55
C LEU A 103 -55.28 5.85 -5.82
N PRO A 104 -54.15 6.58 -5.72
CA PRO A 104 -53.01 6.16 -4.94
C PRO A 104 -53.38 6.24 -3.46
N LYS A 105 -52.87 5.29 -2.65
CA LYS A 105 -53.09 5.29 -1.20
C LYS A 105 -52.47 6.55 -0.58
N GLU A 106 -53.03 7.04 0.52
CA GLU A 106 -52.35 8.10 1.29
C GLU A 106 -51.04 7.56 1.89
N PRO A 107 -49.94 8.35 1.89
CA PRO A 107 -48.69 7.91 2.48
C PRO A 107 -48.83 7.79 4.00
N ILE A 108 -48.22 6.75 4.56
CA ILE A 108 -48.14 6.55 6.00
C ILE A 108 -46.92 7.32 6.51
N ILE A 109 -47.12 8.12 7.57
CA ILE A 109 -46.08 8.88 8.27
C ILE A 109 -45.92 8.26 9.66
N LYS A 110 -44.77 7.65 9.93
CA LYS A 110 -44.49 6.92 11.18
C LYS A 110 -43.10 7.21 11.75
N PHE A 111 -42.16 7.62 10.92
CA PHE A 111 -40.73 7.71 11.23
C PHE A 111 -40.19 9.14 11.13
N GLU A 112 -41.06 10.14 11.22
CA GLU A 112 -40.68 11.54 11.23
C GLU A 112 -39.60 11.81 12.30
N PRO A 113 -38.47 12.45 11.95
CA PRO A 113 -37.38 12.68 12.89
C PRO A 113 -37.83 13.51 14.10
N THR A 114 -37.75 12.94 15.29
CA THR A 114 -38.03 13.63 16.57
C THR A 114 -36.75 14.03 17.31
N PHE A 115 -35.59 13.68 16.76
CA PHE A 115 -34.28 13.99 17.32
C PHE A 115 -33.77 15.35 16.81
N THR A 116 -32.77 15.87 17.49
CA THR A 116 -31.99 17.02 17.03
C THR A 116 -30.54 16.60 16.75
N THR A 117 -29.76 17.49 16.12
CA THR A 117 -28.36 17.23 15.80
C THR A 117 -27.45 18.29 16.40
N GLY A 118 -26.26 17.88 16.83
CA GLY A 118 -25.19 18.78 17.23
C GLY A 118 -24.55 19.50 16.03
N GLU A 119 -23.67 20.45 16.32
CA GLU A 119 -23.02 21.32 15.32
C GLU A 119 -22.15 20.56 14.31
N LYS A 120 -21.70 19.35 14.64
CA LYS A 120 -20.83 18.52 13.80
C LYS A 120 -21.61 17.64 12.81
N ILE A 121 -22.92 17.80 12.69
CA ILE A 121 -23.74 17.08 11.71
C ILE A 121 -24.42 18.10 10.80
N THR A 122 -24.15 17.98 9.51
CA THR A 122 -24.74 18.81 8.47
C THR A 122 -26.09 18.23 8.05
N VAL A 123 -27.14 19.03 8.09
CA VAL A 123 -28.49 18.64 7.66
C VAL A 123 -28.74 19.17 6.26
N ILE A 124 -29.02 18.28 5.31
CA ILE A 124 -29.38 18.62 3.94
C ILE A 124 -30.83 18.25 3.72
N ASP A 125 -31.69 19.27 3.66
CA ASP A 125 -33.11 19.09 3.41
C ASP A 125 -33.42 19.19 1.91
N THR A 126 -33.94 18.10 1.32
CA THR A 126 -34.41 18.06 -0.07
C THR A 126 -35.92 17.80 -0.12
N PRO A 127 -36.57 18.02 -1.28
CA PRO A 127 -37.98 17.69 -1.45
C PRO A 127 -38.31 16.20 -1.25
N LYS A 128 -37.34 15.29 -1.40
CA LYS A 128 -37.55 13.83 -1.35
C LYS A 128 -37.07 13.21 -0.04
N SER A 129 -36.06 13.79 0.60
CA SER A 129 -35.42 13.24 1.80
C SER A 129 -34.73 14.33 2.62
N ILE A 130 -34.48 14.04 3.89
CA ILE A 130 -33.57 14.80 4.76
C ILE A 130 -32.35 13.91 5.01
N GLU A 131 -31.18 14.39 4.62
CA GLU A 131 -29.91 13.70 4.82
C GLU A 131 -29.15 14.34 5.98
N TYR A 132 -28.63 13.52 6.88
CA TYR A 132 -27.79 13.93 7.99
C TYR A 132 -26.38 13.42 7.72
N ARG A 133 -25.46 14.32 7.39
CA ARG A 133 -24.07 14.01 7.01
C ARG A 133 -23.09 14.43 8.10
N ALA A 134 -22.02 13.68 8.25
CA ALA A 134 -20.95 14.03 9.17
C ALA A 134 -20.23 15.31 8.73
N GLY A 135 -20.22 16.36 9.56
CA GLY A 135 -19.45 17.58 9.29
C GLY A 135 -17.96 17.42 9.57
N ALA A 136 -17.57 16.45 10.38
CA ALA A 136 -16.20 16.10 10.73
C ALA A 136 -16.08 14.59 11.02
N GLY A 137 -14.85 14.06 11.02
CA GLY A 137 -14.57 12.70 11.44
C GLY A 137 -14.81 12.51 12.95
N GLY A 138 -15.24 11.31 13.34
CA GLY A 138 -15.34 10.91 14.73
C GLY A 138 -16.17 9.64 14.90
N TYR A 139 -16.98 9.57 15.96
CA TYR A 139 -17.96 8.52 16.19
C TYR A 139 -19.31 9.09 16.59
N VAL A 140 -20.39 8.40 16.18
CA VAL A 140 -21.77 8.83 16.38
C VAL A 140 -22.22 8.51 17.81
N THR A 141 -22.73 9.51 18.52
CA THR A 141 -23.37 9.38 19.84
C THR A 141 -24.82 9.84 19.78
N PHE A 142 -25.69 9.19 20.54
CA PHE A 142 -27.09 9.61 20.73
C PHE A 142 -27.39 9.76 22.21
N GLU A 143 -27.46 11.01 22.68
CA GLU A 143 -27.68 11.33 24.10
C GLU A 143 -28.81 12.36 24.22
N GLY A 144 -29.79 12.09 25.09
CA GLY A 144 -30.88 13.04 25.36
C GLY A 144 -31.75 13.42 24.16
N GLY A 145 -31.79 12.59 23.11
CA GLY A 145 -32.52 12.91 21.88
C GLY A 145 -31.70 13.71 20.85
N VAL A 146 -30.39 13.86 21.06
CA VAL A 146 -29.48 14.61 20.18
C VAL A 146 -28.43 13.67 19.60
N TYR A 147 -28.31 13.64 18.28
CA TYR A 147 -27.17 13.00 17.60
C TYR A 147 -25.99 13.95 17.55
N ASN A 148 -24.79 13.46 17.89
CA ASN A 148 -23.56 14.22 17.81
C ASN A 148 -22.39 13.37 17.32
N ILE A 149 -21.28 14.02 16.98
CA ILE A 149 -20.01 13.38 16.61
C ILE A 149 -18.95 13.74 17.64
N ASN A 150 -18.51 12.74 18.40
CA ASN A 150 -17.41 12.88 19.33
C ASN A 150 -16.13 12.30 18.74
N THR A 151 -14.98 12.74 19.23
CA THR A 151 -13.67 12.31 18.73
C THR A 151 -12.87 11.54 19.75
N GLU A 152 -13.19 11.69 21.05
CA GLU A 152 -12.45 11.07 22.14
C GLU A 152 -13.31 10.02 22.84
N VAL A 153 -12.77 8.81 22.96
CA VAL A 153 -13.39 7.69 23.68
C VAL A 153 -12.51 7.37 24.88
N GLU A 154 -13.08 7.42 26.08
CA GLU A 154 -12.40 6.96 27.29
C GLU A 154 -12.93 5.59 27.72
N VAL A 155 -12.03 4.62 27.90
CA VAL A 155 -12.35 3.27 28.37
C VAL A 155 -11.35 2.82 29.43
N THR A 156 -11.79 1.95 30.35
CA THR A 156 -10.87 1.35 31.34
C THR A 156 -10.04 0.24 30.72
N GLU A 157 -10.68 -0.68 30.00
CA GLU A 157 -10.02 -1.81 29.34
C GLU A 157 -10.69 -2.11 27.99
N ILE A 158 -9.88 -2.52 27.01
CA ILE A 158 -10.34 -3.12 25.76
C ILE A 158 -10.17 -4.62 25.91
N SER A 159 -11.26 -5.33 26.16
CA SER A 159 -11.26 -6.78 26.34
C SER A 159 -12.43 -7.43 25.61
N PHE A 160 -12.36 -8.74 25.43
CA PHE A 160 -13.47 -9.52 24.87
C PHE A 160 -14.76 -9.34 25.69
N LYS A 161 -14.65 -9.05 27.00
CA LYS A 161 -15.82 -8.90 27.90
C LYS A 161 -16.44 -7.52 27.83
N THR A 162 -15.66 -6.46 27.59
CA THR A 162 -16.11 -5.07 27.59
C THR A 162 -16.43 -4.62 26.17
N THR A 163 -15.43 -4.12 25.45
CA THR A 163 -15.57 -3.45 24.16
C THR A 163 -15.53 -4.42 22.98
N GLY A 164 -14.85 -5.56 23.13
CA GLY A 164 -14.36 -6.33 21.99
C GLY A 164 -13.27 -5.58 21.21
N SER A 165 -12.91 -6.10 20.03
CA SER A 165 -12.05 -5.43 19.07
C SER A 165 -12.73 -4.16 18.53
N ILE A 166 -11.95 -3.11 18.34
CA ILE A 166 -12.42 -1.80 17.89
C ILE A 166 -11.78 -1.49 16.55
N ASP A 167 -12.60 -1.27 15.53
CA ASP A 167 -12.12 -0.83 14.23
C ASP A 167 -12.92 0.41 13.81
N THR A 168 -12.26 1.56 13.88
CA THR A 168 -12.84 2.85 13.52
C THR A 168 -12.37 3.34 12.16
N GLN A 169 -11.51 2.59 11.46
CA GLN A 169 -10.72 3.06 10.32
C GLN A 169 -9.73 4.18 10.71
N LEU A 170 -8.57 4.24 10.06
CA LEU A 170 -7.50 5.20 10.40
C LEU A 170 -7.88 6.67 10.12
N ASP A 171 -8.89 6.90 9.29
CA ASP A 171 -9.28 8.24 8.80
C ASP A 171 -10.48 8.84 9.53
N ALA A 172 -11.06 8.15 10.50
CA ALA A 172 -12.24 8.63 11.22
C ALA A 172 -11.92 9.61 12.37
N ASP A 173 -10.70 10.13 12.50
CA ASP A 173 -10.28 11.07 13.56
C ASP A 173 -10.71 10.67 14.99
N VAL A 174 -10.81 9.36 15.26
CA VAL A 174 -11.14 8.83 16.59
C VAL A 174 -9.87 8.62 17.41
N SER A 175 -9.85 9.22 18.60
CA SER A 175 -8.83 9.06 19.63
C SER A 175 -9.37 8.22 20.78
N ILE A 176 -8.64 7.19 21.20
CA ILE A 176 -9.03 6.34 22.32
C ILE A 176 -8.03 6.46 23.46
N ASN A 177 -8.52 6.73 24.67
CA ASN A 177 -7.73 6.72 25.90
C ASN A 177 -8.14 5.50 26.73
N VAL A 178 -7.22 4.56 26.91
CA VAL A 178 -7.41 3.34 27.72
C VAL A 178 -6.68 3.54 29.05
N LYS A 179 -7.44 3.56 30.15
CA LYS A 179 -6.94 3.87 31.50
C LYS A 179 -7.07 2.65 32.42
N GLU A 180 -6.05 1.79 32.46
CA GLU A 180 -5.96 0.65 33.38
C GLU A 180 -4.78 0.82 34.34
N LYS A 181 -5.09 1.03 35.63
CA LYS A 181 -4.10 1.32 36.67
C LYS A 181 -3.58 0.07 37.36
N ASP A 182 -4.25 -1.06 37.22
CA ASP A 182 -3.82 -2.33 37.80
C ASP A 182 -2.73 -2.97 36.94
N SER A 183 -1.51 -3.05 37.49
CA SER A 183 -0.36 -3.64 36.80
C SER A 183 -0.52 -5.13 36.48
N MET A 184 -1.48 -5.81 37.13
CA MET A 184 -1.78 -7.23 36.88
C MET A 184 -2.79 -7.42 35.75
N LYS A 185 -3.37 -6.33 35.23
CA LYS A 185 -4.32 -6.35 34.12
C LYS A 185 -3.72 -5.73 32.87
N ASP A 186 -4.25 -6.17 31.75
CA ASP A 186 -3.94 -5.60 30.45
C ASP A 186 -4.98 -4.54 30.10
N ALA A 187 -4.51 -3.34 29.73
CA ALA A 187 -5.35 -2.29 29.15
C ALA A 187 -5.92 -2.76 27.80
N ILE A 188 -5.09 -3.41 26.99
CA ILE A 188 -5.52 -4.12 25.77
C ILE A 188 -5.40 -5.62 26.03
N GLY A 189 -6.55 -6.27 26.19
CA GLY A 189 -6.64 -7.69 26.50
C GLY A 189 -6.07 -8.59 25.40
N GLN A 190 -5.85 -9.84 25.77
CA GLN A 190 -5.31 -10.87 24.89
C GLN A 190 -6.12 -11.01 23.58
N GLY A 191 -5.41 -10.99 22.45
CA GLY A 191 -5.99 -11.22 21.12
C GLY A 191 -6.92 -10.11 20.62
N MET A 192 -7.00 -8.97 21.31
CA MET A 192 -7.80 -7.83 20.84
C MET A 192 -7.11 -7.12 19.67
N GLU A 193 -7.92 -6.67 18.72
CA GLU A 193 -7.47 -5.87 17.58
C GLU A 193 -8.07 -4.46 17.69
N VAL A 194 -7.21 -3.46 17.60
CA VAL A 194 -7.60 -2.04 17.72
C VAL A 194 -7.04 -1.26 16.53
N THR A 195 -7.93 -0.65 15.74
CA THR A 195 -7.59 0.20 14.60
C THR A 195 -8.26 1.56 14.76
N VAL A 196 -7.45 2.59 15.02
CA VAL A 196 -7.93 3.95 15.36
C VAL A 196 -6.98 5.03 14.85
N ASN A 197 -7.39 6.30 14.82
CA ASN A 197 -6.49 7.37 14.42
C ASN A 197 -5.39 7.61 15.47
N SER A 198 -5.79 7.76 16.73
CA SER A 198 -4.88 7.95 17.86
C SER A 198 -5.26 7.06 19.04
N ILE A 199 -4.27 6.51 19.75
CA ILE A 199 -4.50 5.74 20.97
C ILE A 199 -3.48 6.07 22.06
N ASN A 200 -3.98 6.28 23.28
CA ASN A 200 -3.16 6.33 24.48
C ASN A 200 -3.51 5.16 25.39
N ILE A 201 -2.51 4.37 25.75
CA ILE A 201 -2.65 3.15 26.55
C ILE A 201 -1.89 3.37 27.87
N GLU A 202 -2.62 3.82 28.89
CA GLU A 202 -2.16 3.82 30.27
C GLU A 202 -2.34 2.41 30.85
N GLY A 203 -1.41 1.50 30.54
CA GLY A 203 -1.42 0.11 31.02
C GLY A 203 -0.72 -0.86 30.08
N ASN A 204 -0.82 -2.16 30.37
CA ASN A 204 -0.12 -3.20 29.60
C ASN A 204 -0.89 -3.62 28.33
N VAL A 205 -0.15 -4.05 27.32
CA VAL A 205 -0.70 -4.66 26.10
C VAL A 205 -0.48 -6.16 26.16
N GLY A 206 -1.59 -6.90 26.21
CA GLY A 206 -1.62 -8.33 26.42
C GLY A 206 -1.13 -9.16 25.23
N PRO A 207 -1.03 -10.50 25.39
CA PRO A 207 -0.52 -11.39 24.35
C PRO A 207 -1.37 -11.39 23.08
N ASN A 208 -0.71 -11.45 21.92
CA ASN A 208 -1.35 -11.52 20.59
C ASN A 208 -2.28 -10.33 20.28
N ALA A 209 -2.23 -9.26 21.06
CA ALA A 209 -2.95 -8.03 20.76
C ALA A 209 -2.32 -7.35 19.54
N LYS A 210 -3.16 -6.71 18.72
CA LYS A 210 -2.74 -5.93 17.56
C LYS A 210 -3.28 -4.52 17.67
N VAL A 211 -2.39 -3.54 17.67
CA VAL A 211 -2.76 -2.12 17.69
C VAL A 211 -2.25 -1.47 16.42
N THR A 212 -3.15 -0.85 15.65
CA THR A 212 -2.83 -0.11 14.43
C THR A 212 -3.38 1.31 14.57
N ALA A 213 -2.50 2.31 14.50
CA ALA A 213 -2.90 3.71 14.61
C ALA A 213 -2.07 4.65 13.73
N LYS A 214 -2.45 5.93 13.61
CA LYS A 214 -1.50 6.96 13.14
C LYS A 214 -0.58 7.38 14.28
N LYS A 215 -1.12 7.54 15.48
CA LYS A 215 -0.37 7.84 16.70
C LYS A 215 -0.70 6.86 17.82
N ALA A 216 0.32 6.28 18.45
CA ALA A 216 0.14 5.36 19.58
C ALA A 216 1.11 5.66 20.72
N THR A 217 0.59 5.72 21.95
CA THR A 217 1.40 5.83 23.18
C THR A 217 1.06 4.66 24.10
N VAL A 218 2.07 3.98 24.62
CA VAL A 218 1.95 2.85 25.55
C VAL A 218 2.81 3.10 26.77
N ASP A 219 2.19 3.46 27.89
CA ASP A 219 2.90 3.75 29.14
C ASP A 219 3.26 2.48 29.91
N GLY A 220 2.64 1.34 29.61
CA GLY A 220 2.94 0.04 30.23
C GLY A 220 3.90 -0.83 29.42
N GLN A 221 3.75 -2.15 29.58
CA GLN A 221 4.56 -3.15 28.90
C GLN A 221 3.82 -3.76 27.71
N VAL A 222 4.54 -3.95 26.61
CA VAL A 222 4.07 -4.67 25.42
C VAL A 222 4.53 -6.12 25.49
N HIS A 223 3.59 -7.07 25.49
CA HIS A 223 3.91 -8.50 25.51
C HIS A 223 4.70 -8.94 24.26
N GLN A 224 5.54 -9.97 24.39
CA GLN A 224 6.41 -10.49 23.32
C GLN A 224 5.71 -10.92 22.03
N SER A 225 4.44 -11.30 22.12
CA SER A 225 3.63 -11.71 20.95
C SER A 225 2.67 -10.63 20.44
N ALA A 226 2.68 -9.44 21.05
CA ALA A 226 1.86 -8.32 20.61
C ALA A 226 2.53 -7.58 19.44
N ILE A 227 1.70 -6.99 18.58
CA ILE A 227 2.14 -6.22 17.41
C ILE A 227 1.55 -4.82 17.48
N ILE A 228 2.40 -3.81 17.40
CA ILE A 228 1.98 -2.41 17.37
C ILE A 228 2.46 -1.78 16.07
N ARG A 229 1.56 -1.09 15.35
CA ARG A 229 1.85 -0.36 14.12
C ARG A 229 1.36 1.07 14.27
N ALA A 230 2.24 2.05 14.21
CA ALA A 230 1.85 3.46 14.17
C ALA A 230 2.89 4.34 13.47
N ASP A 231 2.45 5.41 12.81
CA ASP A 231 3.38 6.39 12.20
C ASP A 231 4.24 7.04 13.30
N GLU A 232 3.60 7.53 14.36
CA GLU A 232 4.24 8.01 15.60
C GLU A 232 3.98 7.02 16.74
N LEU A 233 5.03 6.43 17.30
CA LEU A 233 4.91 5.42 18.34
C LEU A 233 5.78 5.76 19.55
N THR A 234 5.19 5.78 20.74
CA THR A 234 5.92 5.89 22.01
C THR A 234 5.58 4.70 22.90
N ILE A 235 6.58 3.96 23.38
CA ILE A 235 6.40 2.79 24.26
C ILE A 235 7.34 2.89 25.47
N ASN A 236 6.82 2.62 26.66
CA ASN A 236 7.66 2.53 27.87
C ASN A 236 8.50 1.24 27.88
N VAL A 237 7.87 0.06 27.86
CA VAL A 237 8.59 -1.23 27.81
C VAL A 237 8.16 -2.06 26.61
N HIS A 238 9.09 -2.37 25.72
CA HIS A 238 8.80 -3.12 24.50
C HIS A 238 9.47 -4.49 24.49
N LYS A 239 8.65 -5.56 24.46
CA LYS A 239 9.11 -6.95 24.26
C LYS A 239 8.58 -7.55 22.96
N GLY A 240 7.56 -6.92 22.36
CA GLY A 240 6.83 -7.42 21.20
C GLY A 240 7.43 -6.99 19.87
N THR A 241 6.57 -6.76 18.88
CA THR A 241 6.97 -6.25 17.57
C THR A 241 6.35 -4.87 17.32
N ALA A 242 7.18 -3.89 16.96
CA ALA A 242 6.76 -2.51 16.69
C ALA A 242 7.13 -2.10 15.26
N TYR A 243 6.20 -1.48 14.55
CA TYR A 243 6.41 -0.91 13.22
C TYR A 243 5.99 0.56 13.22
N GLY A 244 6.78 1.44 12.58
CA GLY A 244 6.39 2.85 12.46
C GLY A 244 7.28 3.72 11.59
N LYS A 245 7.01 5.04 11.57
CA LYS A 245 7.93 6.01 10.95
C LYS A 245 8.87 6.57 11.99
N GLU A 246 8.32 7.04 13.12
CA GLU A 246 9.08 7.56 14.25
C GLU A 246 8.71 6.77 15.51
N VAL A 247 9.68 6.00 16.03
CA VAL A 247 9.47 5.12 17.18
C VAL A 247 10.38 5.54 18.33
N HIS A 248 9.78 5.82 19.48
CA HIS A 248 10.44 6.15 20.72
C HIS A 248 10.17 5.06 21.76
N ILE A 249 11.21 4.41 22.27
CA ILE A 249 11.08 3.35 23.28
C ILE A 249 11.91 3.69 24.51
N THR A 250 11.32 3.66 25.70
CA THR A 250 12.10 3.92 26.92
C THR A 250 12.99 2.73 27.27
N ARG A 251 12.43 1.51 27.26
CA ARG A 251 13.15 0.25 27.51
C ARG A 251 12.80 -0.79 26.46
N LEU A 252 13.78 -1.20 25.66
CA LEU A 252 13.67 -2.35 24.75
C LEU A 252 14.21 -3.59 25.44
N GLU A 253 13.36 -4.62 25.58
CA GLU A 253 13.66 -5.89 26.26
C GLU A 253 13.33 -7.06 25.32
N HIS A 254 14.29 -7.49 24.48
CA HIS A 254 14.10 -8.57 23.49
C HIS A 254 13.06 -8.32 22.38
N GLY A 255 12.53 -7.10 22.27
CA GLY A 255 11.58 -6.73 21.22
C GLY A 255 12.20 -6.62 19.82
N ILE A 256 11.31 -6.57 18.82
CA ILE A 256 11.63 -6.28 17.42
C ILE A 256 11.05 -4.90 17.08
N VAL A 257 11.85 -4.06 16.42
CA VAL A 257 11.47 -2.70 16.02
C VAL A 257 11.90 -2.46 14.59
N GLU A 258 10.97 -2.07 13.72
CA GLU A 258 11.24 -1.69 12.33
C GLU A 258 10.61 -0.31 12.04
N ALA A 259 11.43 0.70 11.76
CA ALA A 259 10.93 2.06 11.49
C ALA A 259 11.89 2.95 10.68
N ASP A 260 11.47 4.13 10.24
CA ASP A 260 12.41 5.07 9.60
C ASP A 260 13.39 5.64 10.64
N LYS A 261 12.89 6.12 11.77
CA LYS A 261 13.69 6.67 12.88
C LYS A 261 13.35 5.96 14.17
N VAL A 262 14.38 5.49 14.88
CA VAL A 262 14.23 4.80 16.16
C VAL A 262 15.09 5.49 17.22
N THR A 263 14.44 5.92 18.31
CA THR A 263 15.09 6.47 19.50
C THR A 263 14.81 5.57 20.69
N ILE A 264 15.86 5.07 21.35
CA ILE A 264 15.72 4.18 22.50
C ILE A 264 16.52 4.71 23.69
N THR A 265 15.89 4.90 24.83
CA THR A 265 16.60 5.34 26.05
C THR A 265 17.47 4.21 26.61
N GLN A 266 16.94 3.00 26.76
CA GLN A 266 17.70 1.84 27.20
C GLN A 266 17.38 0.61 26.36
N ALA A 267 18.39 0.00 25.74
CA ALA A 267 18.23 -1.22 24.94
C ALA A 267 18.92 -2.41 25.59
N THR A 268 18.24 -3.52 25.80
CA THR A 268 18.83 -4.77 26.34
C THR A 268 18.15 -5.97 25.70
N GLY A 269 18.89 -6.64 24.82
CA GLY A 269 18.34 -7.65 23.92
C GLY A 269 17.38 -7.03 22.89
N GLY A 270 17.27 -7.68 21.74
CA GLY A 270 16.28 -7.31 20.72
C GLY A 270 16.90 -7.01 19.36
N LYS A 271 16.02 -6.74 18.39
CA LYS A 271 16.37 -6.49 17.00
C LYS A 271 15.79 -5.16 16.55
N ILE A 272 16.65 -4.26 16.10
CA ILE A 272 16.25 -2.93 15.63
C ILE A 272 16.65 -2.81 14.17
N ARG A 273 15.71 -2.39 13.31
CA ARG A 273 15.96 -2.07 11.91
C ARG A 273 15.43 -0.68 11.62
N ALA A 274 16.28 0.23 11.18
CA ALA A 274 15.82 1.56 10.81
C ALA A 274 16.67 2.26 9.76
N ARG A 275 16.29 3.47 9.36
CA ARG A 275 17.21 4.36 8.63
C ARG A 275 18.19 5.02 9.59
N GLU A 276 17.67 5.51 10.71
CA GLU A 276 18.44 6.17 11.77
C GLU A 276 18.10 5.57 13.12
N ILE A 277 19.13 5.21 13.89
CA ILE A 277 19.02 4.63 15.23
C ILE A 277 19.79 5.50 16.21
N VAL A 278 19.12 5.92 17.30
CA VAL A 278 19.73 6.62 18.42
C VAL A 278 19.45 5.83 19.70
N ILE A 279 20.51 5.46 20.43
CA ILE A 279 20.42 4.74 21.70
C ILE A 279 21.13 5.56 22.78
N GLU A 280 20.43 5.87 23.87
CA GLU A 280 21.05 6.58 24.99
C GLU A 280 21.91 5.65 25.84
N VAL A 281 21.40 4.48 26.21
CA VAL A 281 22.12 3.47 26.99
C VAL A 281 22.02 2.11 26.31
N LEU A 282 23.17 1.63 25.81
CA LEU A 282 23.29 0.32 25.17
C LEU A 282 23.68 -0.76 26.21
N GLY A 283 22.75 -1.69 26.43
CA GLY A 283 22.95 -2.90 27.24
C GLY A 283 23.67 -4.00 26.44
N SER A 284 23.23 -5.25 26.61
CA SER A 284 23.84 -6.42 25.97
C SER A 284 22.94 -7.07 24.93
N HIS A 285 23.54 -7.82 24.00
CA HIS A 285 22.87 -8.66 22.99
C HIS A 285 21.85 -7.91 22.11
N VAL A 286 22.08 -6.62 21.85
CA VAL A 286 21.24 -5.85 20.93
C VAL A 286 21.80 -5.99 19.52
N LYS A 287 20.94 -6.40 18.58
CA LYS A 287 21.25 -6.40 17.15
C LYS A 287 20.55 -5.21 16.50
N MET A 288 21.32 -4.26 16.02
CA MET A 288 20.81 -3.07 15.34
C MET A 288 21.34 -3.02 13.91
N ALA A 289 20.45 -2.76 12.97
CA ALA A 289 20.80 -2.57 11.57
C ALA A 289 20.23 -1.23 11.11
N ALA A 290 21.07 -0.37 10.53
CA ALA A 290 20.66 0.91 10.00
C ALA A 290 21.10 1.10 8.54
N SER A 291 20.35 1.84 7.74
CA SER A 291 20.82 2.20 6.39
C SER A 291 21.70 3.44 6.34
N HIS A 292 21.64 4.32 7.36
CA HIS A 292 22.39 5.58 7.34
C HIS A 292 23.17 5.87 8.63
N ARG A 293 22.53 5.79 9.80
CA ARG A 293 23.19 6.23 11.04
C ARG A 293 22.81 5.38 12.24
N ILE A 294 23.82 5.04 13.03
CA ILE A 294 23.68 4.50 14.38
C ILE A 294 24.42 5.43 15.34
N GLU A 295 23.75 5.92 16.36
CA GLU A 295 24.35 6.76 17.40
C GLU A 295 24.10 6.17 18.78
N ILE A 296 25.17 6.06 19.57
CA ILE A 296 25.14 5.53 20.93
C ILE A 296 25.76 6.56 21.88
N ARG A 297 25.03 6.91 22.94
CA ARG A 297 25.54 7.87 23.94
C ARG A 297 26.36 7.21 25.03
N LYS A 298 25.94 6.04 25.52
CA LYS A 298 26.58 5.31 26.61
C LYS A 298 26.52 3.81 26.37
N ILE A 299 27.63 3.12 26.62
CA ILE A 299 27.68 1.65 26.56
C ILE A 299 27.77 1.12 28.00
N VAL A 300 26.99 0.08 28.32
CA VAL A 300 26.99 -0.56 29.63
C VAL A 300 27.17 -2.07 29.48
N GLY A 301 26.49 -2.68 28.53
CA GLY A 301 26.62 -4.10 28.25
C GLY A 301 27.65 -4.41 27.17
N GLY A 302 27.45 -5.54 26.48
CA GLY A 302 28.37 -6.10 25.50
C GLY A 302 27.69 -7.07 24.54
N GLU A 303 28.47 -7.65 23.63
CA GLU A 303 27.97 -8.59 22.60
C GLU A 303 26.87 -7.98 21.71
N ASN A 304 27.01 -6.68 21.41
CA ASN A 304 26.09 -6.00 20.51
C ASN A 304 26.58 -6.08 19.07
N GLN A 305 25.65 -6.15 18.12
CA GLN A 305 25.92 -6.14 16.68
C GLN A 305 25.37 -4.86 16.06
N LEU A 306 26.24 -4.03 15.53
CA LEU A 306 25.92 -2.78 14.85
C LEU A 306 26.17 -2.98 13.36
N ILE A 307 25.10 -2.95 12.57
CA ILE A 307 25.14 -3.28 11.15
C ILE A 307 24.73 -2.05 10.34
N ILE A 308 25.57 -1.63 9.40
CA ILE A 308 25.13 -0.72 8.34
C ILE A 308 24.76 -1.55 7.12
N ASP A 309 23.48 -1.49 6.76
CA ASP A 309 22.88 -2.23 5.66
C ASP A 309 22.03 -1.26 4.81
N PRO A 310 22.53 -0.79 3.66
CA PRO A 310 21.80 0.12 2.79
C PRO A 310 20.53 -0.52 2.20
N MET A 311 20.41 -1.85 2.26
CA MET A 311 19.30 -2.62 1.69
C MET A 311 18.19 -2.93 2.70
N ILE A 312 18.29 -2.44 3.95
CA ILE A 312 17.39 -2.81 5.04
C ILE A 312 15.90 -2.54 4.80
N ASN A 313 15.58 -1.57 3.94
CA ASN A 313 14.21 -1.16 3.61
C ASN A 313 13.66 -1.86 2.35
N GLU A 314 14.46 -2.65 1.64
CA GLU A 314 14.04 -3.37 0.45
C GLU A 314 13.72 -4.82 0.82
N SER A 315 12.62 -5.37 0.31
CA SER A 315 12.27 -6.77 0.53
C SER A 315 13.32 -7.70 -0.08
N ASP A 316 13.82 -8.68 0.68
CA ASP A 316 14.84 -9.66 0.27
C ASP A 316 14.60 -10.27 -1.13
N ALA A 317 13.33 -10.53 -1.49
CA ALA A 317 12.95 -11.12 -2.77
C ALA A 317 13.20 -10.23 -4.00
N ASN A 318 12.97 -8.92 -3.90
CA ASN A 318 13.13 -7.99 -5.03
C ASN A 318 14.60 -7.69 -5.35
N LEU A 319 15.52 -8.00 -4.44
CA LEU A 319 16.92 -7.62 -4.52
C LEU A 319 17.81 -8.73 -5.07
N HIS A 320 17.58 -9.99 -4.65
CA HIS A 320 18.25 -11.14 -5.26
C HIS A 320 17.98 -11.17 -6.77
N GLU A 321 16.72 -10.98 -7.16
CA GLU A 321 16.33 -10.94 -8.57
C GLU A 321 17.06 -9.81 -9.33
N ARG A 322 17.17 -8.61 -8.75
CA ARG A 322 17.86 -7.47 -9.37
C ARG A 322 19.37 -7.66 -9.47
N SER A 323 20.01 -8.16 -8.40
CA SER A 323 21.45 -8.42 -8.40
C SER A 323 21.81 -9.48 -9.44
N ASP A 324 21.02 -10.56 -9.52
CA ASP A 324 21.20 -11.62 -10.52
C ASP A 324 20.99 -11.08 -11.95
N GLN A 325 19.96 -10.25 -12.16
CA GLN A 325 19.73 -9.57 -13.44
C GLN A 325 20.91 -8.66 -13.83
N MET A 326 21.47 -7.89 -12.89
CA MET A 326 22.63 -7.04 -13.15
C MET A 326 23.86 -7.87 -13.52
N ALA A 327 24.12 -8.98 -12.81
CA ALA A 327 25.23 -9.88 -13.12
C ALA A 327 25.07 -10.53 -14.50
N GLN A 328 23.86 -10.94 -14.85
CA GLN A 328 23.54 -11.52 -16.15
C GLN A 328 23.73 -10.50 -17.28
N VAL A 329 23.20 -9.28 -17.14
CA VAL A 329 23.37 -8.20 -18.12
C VAL A 329 24.85 -7.83 -18.28
N LYS A 330 25.63 -7.77 -17.19
CA LYS A 330 27.08 -7.49 -17.23
C LYS A 330 27.86 -8.59 -17.97
N SER A 331 27.48 -9.86 -17.81
CA SER A 331 28.05 -10.96 -18.59
C SER A 331 27.71 -10.82 -20.08
N SER A 332 26.45 -10.55 -20.41
CA SER A 332 26.02 -10.35 -21.79
C SER A 332 26.76 -9.18 -22.47
N ILE A 333 26.94 -8.06 -21.78
CA ILE A 333 27.73 -6.92 -22.30
C ILE A 333 29.17 -7.37 -22.61
N ARG A 334 29.80 -8.15 -21.73
CA ARG A 334 31.17 -8.65 -21.94
C ARG A 334 31.26 -9.55 -23.17
N ASP A 335 30.30 -10.46 -23.33
CA ASP A 335 30.26 -11.40 -24.45
C ASP A 335 30.01 -10.67 -25.78
N ILE A 336 29.07 -9.72 -25.80
CA ILE A 336 28.78 -8.88 -26.98
C ILE A 336 29.99 -8.02 -27.34
N LYS A 337 30.70 -7.42 -26.37
CA LYS A 337 31.93 -6.65 -26.63
C LYS A 337 32.99 -7.53 -27.28
N LYS A 338 33.21 -8.73 -26.75
CA LYS A 338 34.17 -9.70 -27.31
C LYS A 338 33.79 -10.14 -28.73
N GLU A 339 32.50 -10.37 -29.00
CA GLU A 339 32.03 -10.67 -30.36
C GLU A 339 32.24 -9.47 -31.28
N LEU A 340 31.83 -8.27 -30.85
CA LEU A 340 31.94 -7.03 -31.61
C LEU A 340 33.39 -6.72 -31.99
N ASP A 341 34.33 -6.85 -31.05
CA ASP A 341 35.78 -6.65 -31.31
C ASP A 341 36.28 -7.57 -32.44
N GLY A 342 35.84 -8.84 -32.44
CA GLY A 342 36.18 -9.78 -33.51
C GLY A 342 35.56 -9.43 -34.88
N TYR A 343 34.31 -8.96 -34.88
CA TYR A 343 33.64 -8.49 -36.10
C TYR A 343 34.25 -7.18 -36.62
N GLU A 344 34.62 -6.24 -35.75
CA GLU A 344 35.28 -4.98 -36.12
C GLU A 344 36.68 -5.22 -36.67
N GLN A 345 37.46 -6.14 -36.09
CA GLN A 345 38.75 -6.53 -36.65
C GLN A 345 38.59 -7.11 -38.06
N THR A 346 37.65 -8.05 -38.25
CA THR A 346 37.36 -8.66 -39.55
C THR A 346 36.84 -7.63 -40.56
N TRP A 347 36.09 -6.61 -40.10
CA TRP A 347 35.62 -5.50 -40.93
C TRP A 347 36.79 -4.66 -41.46
N VAL A 348 37.69 -4.25 -40.57
CA VAL A 348 38.86 -3.43 -40.91
C VAL A 348 39.75 -4.17 -41.92
N GLU A 349 40.01 -5.46 -41.70
CA GLU A 349 40.81 -6.30 -42.60
C GLU A 349 40.18 -6.45 -44.00
N ASN A 350 38.85 -6.54 -44.09
CA ASN A 350 38.13 -6.75 -45.35
C ASN A 350 37.71 -5.45 -46.07
N THR A 351 37.82 -4.29 -45.43
CA THR A 351 37.40 -2.99 -45.98
C THR A 351 38.14 -2.63 -47.28
N PRO A 352 39.48 -2.74 -47.38
CA PRO A 352 40.20 -2.42 -48.62
C PRO A 352 39.79 -3.30 -49.81
N ALA A 353 39.60 -4.60 -49.56
CA ALA A 353 39.15 -5.57 -50.56
C ALA A 353 37.72 -5.29 -51.05
N MET A 354 36.87 -4.75 -50.18
CA MET A 354 35.49 -4.40 -50.51
C MET A 354 35.39 -3.08 -51.29
N GLU A 355 36.23 -2.09 -50.98
CA GLU A 355 36.28 -0.85 -51.77
C GLU A 355 36.71 -1.11 -53.22
N ASP A 356 37.65 -2.04 -53.42
CA ASP A 356 38.03 -2.50 -54.76
C ASP A 356 36.88 -3.25 -55.45
N LEU A 357 36.16 -4.12 -54.73
CA LEU A 357 34.98 -4.83 -55.22
C LEU A 357 33.87 -3.85 -55.66
N LYS A 358 33.60 -2.82 -54.86
CA LYS A 358 32.63 -1.77 -55.15
C LYS A 358 33.03 -0.96 -56.39
N ARG A 359 34.31 -0.59 -56.53
CA ARG A 359 34.84 0.10 -57.72
C ARG A 359 34.64 -0.75 -58.99
N LYS A 360 34.96 -2.04 -58.94
CA LYS A 360 34.76 -2.99 -60.05
C LYS A 360 33.28 -3.15 -60.42
N LEU A 361 32.39 -3.32 -59.44
CA LEU A 361 30.94 -3.41 -59.68
C LEU A 361 30.37 -2.13 -60.31
N THR A 362 30.85 -0.96 -59.88
CA THR A 362 30.43 0.34 -60.44
C THR A 362 30.87 0.48 -61.90
N HIS A 363 32.10 0.03 -62.22
CA HIS A 363 32.62 0.00 -63.58
C HIS A 363 31.83 -0.95 -64.51
N TYR A 364 31.45 -2.14 -64.05
CA TYR A 364 30.61 -3.05 -64.83
C TYR A 364 29.21 -2.49 -65.09
N LYS A 365 28.62 -1.81 -64.08
CA LYS A 365 27.32 -1.16 -64.20
C LYS A 365 27.34 0.04 -65.18
N ALA A 366 28.38 0.86 -65.13
CA ALA A 366 28.52 2.04 -66.00
C ALA A 366 28.73 1.66 -67.48
N ASN A 367 29.40 0.53 -67.74
CA ASN A 367 29.70 0.05 -69.09
C ASN A 367 28.68 -0.95 -69.66
N GLY A 368 27.56 -1.19 -68.97
CA GLY A 368 26.49 -2.10 -69.44
C GLY A 368 26.89 -3.58 -69.51
N ILE A 369 27.95 -3.99 -68.79
CA ILE A 369 28.48 -5.36 -68.82
C ILE A 369 27.74 -6.22 -67.79
N LYS A 370 27.37 -7.46 -68.17
CA LYS A 370 26.71 -8.42 -67.28
C LYS A 370 27.60 -8.73 -66.05
N MET A 371 27.12 -8.36 -64.86
CA MET A 371 27.90 -8.50 -63.63
C MET A 371 28.15 -9.97 -63.28
N PRO A 372 29.40 -10.34 -62.91
CA PRO A 372 29.68 -11.69 -62.45
C PRO A 372 28.89 -12.01 -61.16
N ILE A 373 28.21 -13.15 -61.14
CA ILE A 373 27.36 -13.60 -60.02
C ILE A 373 28.16 -13.67 -58.71
N ALA A 374 29.40 -14.14 -58.76
CA ALA A 374 30.28 -14.24 -57.59
C ALA A 374 30.60 -12.87 -56.94
N PHE A 375 30.70 -11.80 -57.73
CA PHE A 375 30.97 -10.45 -57.21
C PHE A 375 29.73 -9.87 -56.53
N VAL A 376 28.55 -10.11 -57.11
CA VAL A 376 27.25 -9.71 -56.52
C VAL A 376 27.01 -10.45 -55.21
N GLN A 377 27.25 -11.77 -55.17
CA GLN A 377 27.12 -12.59 -53.95
C GLN A 377 28.08 -12.13 -52.85
N LYS A 378 29.35 -11.85 -53.18
CA LYS A 378 30.34 -11.35 -52.21
C LYS A 378 29.99 -9.97 -51.66
N TYR A 379 29.42 -9.09 -52.49
CA TYR A 379 28.92 -7.79 -52.05
C TYR A 379 27.68 -7.91 -51.15
N GLN A 380 26.76 -8.81 -51.46
CA GLN A 380 25.60 -9.12 -50.61
C GLN A 380 26.03 -9.68 -49.24
N GLN A 381 27.00 -10.59 -49.21
CA GLN A 381 27.57 -11.11 -47.96
C GLN A 381 28.16 -10.00 -47.07
N TYR A 382 28.81 -9.00 -47.68
CA TYR A 382 29.34 -7.85 -46.94
C TYR A 382 28.25 -6.92 -46.41
N GLN A 383 27.16 -6.73 -47.15
CA GLN A 383 26.00 -5.99 -46.64
C GLN A 383 25.38 -6.70 -45.43
N LEU A 384 25.19 -8.03 -45.51
CA LEU A 384 24.72 -8.84 -44.39
C LEU A 384 25.67 -8.76 -43.18
N PHE A 385 26.99 -8.75 -43.43
CA PHE A 385 27.99 -8.61 -42.38
C PHE A 385 27.91 -7.22 -41.71
N ARG A 386 27.73 -6.15 -42.50
CA ARG A 386 27.53 -4.79 -42.00
C ARG A 386 26.26 -4.69 -41.15
N GLU A 387 25.16 -5.24 -41.64
CA GLU A 387 23.88 -5.30 -40.91
C GLU A 387 24.04 -6.02 -39.56
N LYS A 388 24.78 -7.13 -39.55
CA LYS A 388 25.09 -7.86 -38.32
C LYS A 388 25.94 -7.03 -37.35
N LEU A 389 26.94 -6.30 -37.82
CA LEU A 389 27.78 -5.42 -37.00
C LEU A 389 26.95 -4.27 -36.40
N GLU A 390 26.07 -3.66 -37.19
CA GLU A 390 25.16 -2.61 -36.73
C GLU A 390 24.13 -3.16 -35.72
N ALA A 391 23.63 -4.37 -35.94
CA ALA A 391 22.78 -5.07 -34.97
C ALA A 391 23.49 -5.32 -33.63
N LEU A 392 24.73 -5.82 -33.65
CA LEU A 392 25.53 -6.03 -32.44
C LEU A 392 25.82 -4.71 -31.69
N ARG A 393 26.08 -3.61 -32.39
CA ARG A 393 26.26 -2.28 -31.77
C ARG A 393 24.97 -1.78 -31.12
N ASN A 394 23.83 -1.97 -31.77
CA ASN A 394 22.53 -1.60 -31.22
C ASN A 394 22.16 -2.46 -30.01
N GLU A 395 22.46 -3.76 -30.06
CA GLU A 395 22.26 -4.68 -28.94
C GLU A 395 23.15 -4.30 -27.76
N LEU A 396 24.44 -4.02 -28.00
CA LEU A 396 25.37 -3.54 -26.98
C LEU A 396 24.83 -2.28 -26.30
N LYS A 397 24.44 -1.27 -27.09
CA LYS A 397 23.87 -0.03 -26.58
C LYS A 397 22.62 -0.27 -25.74
N SER A 398 21.69 -1.10 -26.22
CA SER A 398 20.47 -1.45 -25.47
C SER A 398 20.79 -2.14 -24.15
N LYS A 399 21.80 -3.00 -24.10
CA LYS A 399 22.24 -3.69 -22.88
C LYS A 399 22.97 -2.75 -21.92
N GLU A 400 23.78 -1.82 -22.44
CA GLU A 400 24.41 -0.77 -21.63
C GLU A 400 23.38 0.19 -21.03
N ASP A 401 22.35 0.60 -21.78
CA ASP A 401 21.24 1.42 -21.29
C ASP A 401 20.43 0.66 -20.21
N GLN A 402 20.15 -0.63 -20.44
CA GLN A 402 19.48 -1.50 -19.45
C GLN A 402 20.31 -1.62 -18.16
N TYR A 403 21.63 -1.78 -18.29
CA TYR A 403 22.53 -1.83 -17.14
C TYR A 403 22.58 -0.49 -16.40
N ALA A 404 22.67 0.63 -17.12
CA ALA A 404 22.68 1.97 -16.53
C ALA A 404 21.40 2.25 -15.72
N TRP A 405 20.24 1.86 -16.26
CA TRP A 405 18.96 1.98 -15.55
C TRP A 405 18.91 1.13 -14.28
N LEU A 406 19.38 -0.12 -14.33
CA LEU A 406 19.48 -0.99 -13.14
C LEU A 406 20.50 -0.44 -12.12
N ALA A 407 21.59 0.16 -12.60
CA ALA A 407 22.69 0.66 -11.79
C ALA A 407 22.41 1.99 -11.09
N GLU A 408 21.49 2.83 -11.58
CA GLU A 408 21.23 4.17 -11.02
C GLU A 408 20.81 4.11 -9.53
N LYS A 409 19.81 3.28 -9.20
CA LYS A 409 19.36 3.08 -7.81
C LYS A 409 20.40 2.32 -6.97
N HIS A 410 21.11 1.36 -7.58
CA HIS A 410 22.16 0.59 -6.91
C HIS A 410 23.35 1.48 -6.51
N THR A 411 23.75 2.41 -7.39
CA THR A 411 24.82 3.38 -7.15
C THR A 411 24.42 4.35 -6.04
N ALA A 412 23.15 4.80 -6.02
CA ALA A 412 22.65 5.65 -4.94
C ALA A 412 22.69 4.93 -3.57
N LEU A 413 22.31 3.65 -3.52
CA LEU A 413 22.39 2.84 -2.30
C LEU A 413 23.84 2.59 -1.86
N GLN A 414 24.73 2.29 -2.80
CA GLN A 414 26.15 2.10 -2.55
C GLN A 414 26.84 3.42 -2.13
N ALA A 415 26.49 4.56 -2.71
CA ALA A 415 27.00 5.86 -2.26
C ALA A 415 26.59 6.16 -0.81
N GLY A 416 25.34 5.82 -0.45
CA GLY A 416 24.82 5.98 0.91
C GLY A 416 25.62 5.24 1.98
N ILE A 417 26.23 4.08 1.67
CA ILE A 417 27.03 3.32 2.64
C ILE A 417 28.33 4.04 3.02
N PHE A 418 28.93 4.82 2.10
CA PHE A 418 30.14 5.60 2.36
C PHE A 418 29.85 6.88 3.14
N GLU A 419 28.60 7.35 3.12
CA GLU A 419 28.12 8.44 3.97
C GLU A 419 27.66 7.96 5.34
N ALA A 420 27.31 6.67 5.47
CA ALA A 420 26.80 6.11 6.70
C ALA A 420 27.84 6.12 7.82
N ARG A 421 27.39 6.40 9.06
CA ARG A 421 28.26 6.53 10.24
C ARG A 421 27.71 5.78 11.43
N ILE A 422 28.63 5.17 12.17
CA ILE A 422 28.39 4.71 13.54
C ILE A 422 29.09 5.70 14.47
N ILE A 423 28.31 6.35 15.32
CA ILE A 423 28.77 7.39 16.23
C ILE A 423 28.64 6.85 17.66
N ASN A 424 29.77 6.70 18.35
CA ASN A 424 29.83 6.35 19.75
C ASN A 424 30.38 7.55 20.54
N HIS A 425 29.66 7.97 21.58
CA HIS A 425 30.11 9.04 22.48
C HIS A 425 30.82 8.53 23.74
N ASP A 426 30.87 7.20 23.94
CA ASP A 426 31.49 6.55 25.08
C ASP A 426 32.73 5.73 24.67
N ARG A 427 33.37 5.07 25.63
CA ARG A 427 34.44 4.10 25.35
C ARG A 427 33.86 2.76 24.93
N TRP A 428 34.53 2.10 23.98
CA TRP A 428 34.16 0.73 23.61
C TRP A 428 34.60 -0.25 24.70
N HIS A 429 33.71 -1.16 25.10
CA HIS A 429 34.05 -2.24 26.02
C HIS A 429 33.10 -3.44 25.85
N ASN A 430 33.46 -4.61 26.39
CA ASN A 430 32.65 -5.84 26.40
C ASN A 430 32.31 -6.43 25.01
N HIS A 431 33.24 -6.43 24.05
CA HIS A 431 33.11 -7.06 22.72
C HIS A 431 31.86 -6.64 21.93
N ASN A 432 31.99 -5.59 21.10
CA ASN A 432 30.93 -5.18 20.19
C ASN A 432 31.39 -5.38 18.75
N GLU A 433 30.48 -5.78 17.88
CA GLU A 433 30.77 -6.09 16.48
C GLU A 433 30.16 -5.03 15.58
N ILE A 434 30.96 -4.52 14.66
CA ILE A 434 30.54 -3.57 13.64
C ILE A 434 30.66 -4.22 12.27
N ILE A 435 29.60 -4.11 11.49
CA ILE A 435 29.48 -4.76 10.18
C ILE A 435 28.97 -3.74 9.17
N PHE A 436 29.70 -3.53 8.08
CA PHE A 436 29.22 -2.79 6.92
C PHE A 436 29.00 -3.78 5.77
N LYS A 437 27.77 -3.85 5.24
CA LYS A 437 27.42 -4.75 4.14
C LYS A 437 27.42 -4.01 2.82
N LEU A 438 28.39 -4.28 1.96
CA LEU A 438 28.47 -3.67 0.63
C LEU A 438 27.56 -4.41 -0.35
N ILE A 439 27.07 -3.67 -1.34
CA ILE A 439 26.24 -4.24 -2.42
C ILE A 439 27.11 -4.65 -3.61
N ASP A 440 28.10 -3.82 -3.98
CA ASP A 440 29.09 -4.15 -5.02
C ASP A 440 30.52 -3.76 -4.56
N PRO A 441 31.42 -4.75 -4.33
CA PRO A 441 31.16 -6.19 -4.33
C PRO A 441 30.29 -6.60 -3.12
N LEU A 442 29.55 -7.70 -3.23
CA LEU A 442 28.75 -8.25 -2.13
C LEU A 442 29.66 -8.85 -1.05
N ILE A 443 30.14 -8.00 -0.14
CA ILE A 443 31.06 -8.35 0.94
C ILE A 443 30.60 -7.71 2.25
N ASP A 444 30.88 -8.41 3.35
CA ASP A 444 30.70 -7.89 4.70
C ASP A 444 32.07 -7.48 5.26
N VAL A 445 32.21 -6.21 5.62
CA VAL A 445 33.41 -5.68 6.27
C VAL A 445 33.17 -5.68 7.76
N PHE A 446 33.97 -6.47 8.47
CA PHE A 446 33.87 -6.65 9.92
C PHE A 446 34.91 -5.81 10.65
N TYR A 447 34.50 -5.26 11.79
CA TYR A 447 35.37 -4.54 12.69
C TYR A 447 34.95 -4.76 14.14
N ILE A 448 35.94 -5.00 15.00
CA ILE A 448 35.75 -5.12 16.44
C ILE A 448 36.58 -4.01 17.07
N PRO A 449 35.95 -2.97 17.64
CA PRO A 449 36.65 -1.91 18.33
C PRO A 449 37.52 -2.47 19.46
N SER A 450 38.69 -1.87 19.66
CA SER A 450 39.59 -2.30 20.73
C SER A 450 38.98 -1.98 22.10
N ASP A 451 39.20 -2.86 23.07
CA ASP A 451 38.70 -2.66 24.43
C ASP A 451 39.25 -1.37 25.05
N ASN A 452 38.37 -0.61 25.68
CA ASN A 452 38.63 0.71 26.27
C ASN A 452 39.14 1.78 25.28
N SER A 453 38.82 1.66 23.98
CA SER A 453 39.16 2.67 22.95
C SER A 453 38.17 3.83 22.90
N GLU A 454 38.64 5.01 22.46
CA GLU A 454 37.84 6.25 22.31
C GLU A 454 37.45 6.53 20.84
N GLU A 455 37.23 5.48 20.06
CA GLU A 455 36.88 5.59 18.64
C GLU A 455 35.45 6.11 18.46
N ARG A 456 35.32 7.41 18.17
CA ARG A 456 34.01 8.08 18.19
C ARG A 456 33.19 7.91 16.93
N VAL A 457 33.80 8.03 15.75
CA VAL A 457 33.06 8.04 14.48
C VAL A 457 33.68 6.99 13.58
N LEU A 458 32.96 5.91 13.31
CA LEU A 458 33.39 4.82 12.46
C LEU A 458 32.62 4.85 11.14
N GLY A 459 33.35 4.66 10.05
CA GLY A 459 32.80 4.66 8.70
C GLY A 459 33.59 3.75 7.76
N LEU A 460 32.98 3.46 6.61
CA LEU A 460 33.61 2.68 5.56
C LEU A 460 34.62 3.52 4.79
N HIS A 461 35.82 2.98 4.58
CA HIS A 461 36.90 3.59 3.82
C HIS A 461 37.42 2.63 2.74
N GLN A 462 37.71 3.17 1.56
CA GLN A 462 38.31 2.43 0.45
C GLN A 462 39.75 2.95 0.24
N ASP A 463 40.73 2.05 0.33
CA ASP A 463 42.15 2.37 0.11
C ASP A 463 42.46 2.48 -1.41
N GLU A 464 43.63 2.99 -1.77
CA GLU A 464 44.08 3.18 -3.17
C GLU A 464 44.10 1.87 -3.98
N ASP A 465 44.30 0.73 -3.32
CA ASP A 465 44.28 -0.62 -3.90
C ASP A 465 42.85 -1.19 -4.06
N GLY A 466 41.81 -0.43 -3.69
CA GLY A 466 40.41 -0.83 -3.77
C GLY A 466 39.93 -1.74 -2.64
N ALA A 467 40.75 -1.96 -1.61
CA ALA A 467 40.37 -2.71 -0.41
C ALA A 467 39.48 -1.89 0.52
N PHE A 468 38.48 -2.55 1.14
CA PHE A 468 37.54 -1.91 2.05
C PHE A 468 37.89 -2.20 3.51
N SER A 469 37.92 -1.16 4.34
CA SER A 469 38.15 -1.27 5.78
C SER A 469 37.29 -0.26 6.54
N ILE A 470 37.03 -0.54 7.82
CA ILE A 470 36.34 0.41 8.71
C ILE A 470 37.41 1.20 9.46
N LYS A 471 37.36 2.53 9.37
CA LYS A 471 38.31 3.44 10.01
C LYS A 471 37.59 4.49 10.83
N VAL A 472 38.34 5.09 11.77
CA VAL A 472 37.89 6.29 12.48
C VAL A 472 37.93 7.47 11.50
N MET A 473 36.79 8.13 11.32
CA MET A 473 36.62 9.27 10.43
C MET A 473 36.82 10.57 11.20
N SER A 474 37.31 11.63 10.54
CA SER A 474 37.26 12.98 11.10
C SER A 474 35.80 13.42 11.23
N GLN A 475 35.47 14.07 12.35
CA GLN A 475 34.14 14.60 12.65
C GLN A 475 33.57 15.49 11.54
#